data_AF-A0A9W8WK69-F1
#
_entry.id   AF-A0A9W8WK69-F1
#
_cell.length_a   1.000
_cell.length_b   1.000
_cell.length_c   1.000
_cell.angle_alpha   90.00
_cell.angle_beta   90.00
_cell.angle_gamma   90.00
#
_symmetry.space_group_name_H-M   'P 1'
#
loop_
_entity.id
_entity.type
_entity.pdbx_description
1 polymer ?
#
loop_
_entity_poly.entity_id
_entity_poly.type
_entity_poly.pdbx_seq_one_letter_code
_entity_poly.pdbx_strand_id
1 'polypeptide(L)'
;MLRQATFYRVYRILYGNKIHLDSLESPEDDIKAAVDDGEIDPVALSSKYCHMFVNIHPFLDGNGRTCRLILSSILLKYGGSLVSIGEQGEDREQYLQIASNASFAEGNQEDMDGIPDEYKQKHYKELASFTLRHARDSMRRICDLFKGGD
;
A
#
# COMPACT_ATOMS: atom_id res chain seq x y z
N MET A 1 1.22 15.21 -15.47
CA MET A 1 0.67 13.83 -15.43
C MET A 1 -0.41 13.64 -14.36
N LEU A 2 -0.18 13.93 -13.07
CA LEU A 2 -1.12 13.64 -11.97
C LEU A 2 -2.60 14.05 -12.19
N ARG A 3 -2.91 15.11 -12.95
CA ARG A 3 -4.30 15.53 -13.21
C ARG A 3 -5.15 14.57 -14.05
N GLN A 4 -4.55 13.72 -14.91
CA GLN A 4 -5.35 12.81 -15.75
C GLN A 4 -5.87 11.59 -14.97
N ALA A 5 -5.09 11.06 -14.03
CA ALA A 5 -5.52 9.93 -13.19
C ALA A 5 -6.70 10.32 -12.28
N THR A 6 -6.68 11.51 -11.68
CA THR A 6 -7.80 12.03 -10.87
C THR A 6 -9.06 12.23 -11.72
N PHE A 7 -8.92 12.77 -12.94
CA PHE A 7 -10.05 12.97 -13.85
C PHE A 7 -10.72 11.64 -14.23
N TYR A 8 -9.94 10.65 -14.68
CA TYR A 8 -10.48 9.32 -15.02
C TYR A 8 -11.17 8.65 -13.83
N ARG A 9 -10.67 8.84 -12.60
CA ARG A 9 -11.25 8.22 -11.40
C ARG A 9 -12.57 8.86 -10.96
N VAL A 10 -12.64 10.20 -10.97
CA VAL A 10 -13.90 10.92 -10.71
C VAL A 10 -14.93 10.62 -11.81
N TYR A 11 -14.50 10.52 -13.07
CA TYR A 11 -15.40 10.18 -14.18
C TYR A 11 -15.93 8.74 -14.10
N ARG A 12 -15.10 7.76 -13.69
CA ARG A 12 -15.53 6.37 -13.42
C ARG A 12 -16.58 6.33 -12.29
N ILE A 13 -16.31 7.01 -11.17
CA ILE A 13 -17.24 7.11 -10.02
C ILE A 13 -18.59 7.74 -10.41
N LEU A 14 -18.59 8.78 -11.25
CA LEU A 14 -19.80 9.53 -11.61
C LEU A 14 -20.57 8.98 -12.82
N TYR A 15 -19.90 8.29 -13.76
CA TYR A 15 -20.48 7.99 -15.08
C TYR A 15 -20.22 6.57 -15.61
N GLY A 16 -19.45 5.70 -14.95
CA GLY A 16 -19.14 4.38 -15.52
C GLY A 16 -18.67 3.33 -14.51
N ASN A 17 -19.55 2.37 -14.20
CA ASN A 17 -19.40 1.31 -13.21
C ASN A 17 -19.07 1.80 -11.79
N LYS A 18 -20.12 1.75 -10.95
CA LYS A 18 -20.08 1.78 -9.49
C LYS A 18 -18.85 0.99 -9.03
N ILE A 19 -17.84 1.65 -8.48
CA ILE A 19 -16.78 0.93 -7.75
C ILE A 19 -17.53 0.18 -6.65
N HIS A 20 -17.38 -1.15 -6.61
CA HIS A 20 -18.06 -1.99 -5.62
C HIS A 20 -17.41 -1.72 -4.25
N LEU A 21 -17.77 -0.58 -3.63
CA LEU A 21 -17.42 -0.24 -2.26
C LEU A 21 -17.97 -1.29 -1.29
N ASP A 22 -19.04 -1.96 -1.71
CA ASP A 22 -19.70 -3.11 -1.07
C ASP A 22 -18.81 -4.38 -1.08
N SER A 23 -17.65 -4.38 -1.77
CA SER A 23 -16.65 -5.48 -1.80
C SER A 23 -15.28 -5.08 -1.25
N LEU A 24 -15.16 -3.92 -0.60
CA LEU A 24 -14.04 -3.67 0.31
C LEU A 24 -14.28 -4.50 1.57
N GLU A 25 -13.71 -5.70 1.65
CA GLU A 25 -13.48 -6.37 2.93
C GLU A 25 -12.85 -5.35 3.88
N SER A 26 -13.39 -5.24 5.10
CA SER A 26 -12.92 -4.22 6.03
C SER A 26 -11.43 -4.47 6.27
N PRO A 27 -10.56 -3.45 6.16
CA PRO A 27 -9.18 -3.59 6.58
C PRO A 27 -9.06 -4.12 8.01
N GLU A 28 -10.04 -3.84 8.86
CA GLU A 28 -10.12 -4.34 10.23
C GLU A 28 -10.44 -5.86 10.30
N ASP A 29 -11.29 -6.37 9.41
CA ASP A 29 -11.69 -7.78 9.34
C ASP A 29 -10.55 -8.64 8.78
N ASP A 30 -9.91 -8.21 7.69
CA ASP A 30 -8.71 -8.84 7.13
C ASP A 30 -7.56 -8.90 8.16
N ILE A 31 -7.29 -7.77 8.82
CA ILE A 31 -6.28 -7.66 9.87
C ILE A 31 -6.65 -8.58 11.03
N LYS A 32 -7.93 -8.65 11.41
CA LYS A 32 -8.40 -9.52 12.48
C LYS A 32 -8.27 -11.00 12.12
N ALA A 33 -8.65 -11.42 10.92
CA ALA A 33 -8.49 -12.79 10.44
C ALA A 33 -7.01 -13.21 10.47
N ALA A 34 -6.11 -12.39 9.91
CA ALA A 34 -4.68 -12.66 9.94
C ALA A 34 -4.09 -12.71 11.37
N VAL A 35 -4.63 -11.92 12.32
CA VAL A 35 -4.27 -11.98 13.75
C VAL A 35 -4.79 -13.27 14.40
N ASP A 36 -6.03 -13.64 14.15
CA ASP A 36 -6.69 -14.81 14.75
C ASP A 36 -6.08 -16.13 14.23
N ASP A 37 -5.73 -16.19 12.93
CA ASP A 37 -5.05 -17.33 12.29
C ASP A 37 -3.56 -17.42 12.64
N GLY A 38 -2.97 -16.34 13.18
CA GLY A 38 -1.56 -16.27 13.58
C GLY A 38 -0.55 -16.05 12.43
N GLU A 39 -1.01 -16.00 11.18
CA GLU A 39 -0.18 -15.83 9.98
C GLU A 39 -0.27 -14.41 9.38
N ILE A 40 0.24 -13.42 10.11
CA ILE A 40 0.37 -12.04 9.59
C ILE A 40 1.69 -11.91 8.80
N ASP A 41 1.62 -11.41 7.57
CA ASP A 41 2.74 -10.72 6.89
C ASP A 41 2.51 -9.20 6.99
N PRO A 42 3.14 -8.49 7.95
CA PRO A 42 2.92 -7.05 8.12
C PRO A 42 3.37 -6.22 6.92
N VAL A 43 4.30 -6.72 6.10
CA VAL A 43 4.84 -6.01 4.95
C VAL A 43 3.91 -6.12 3.75
N ALA A 44 3.39 -7.31 3.47
CA ALA A 44 2.35 -7.50 2.47
C ALA A 44 1.07 -6.74 2.85
N LEU A 45 0.64 -6.83 4.11
CA LEU A 45 -0.59 -6.24 4.62
C LEU A 45 -0.56 -4.70 4.62
N SER A 46 0.52 -4.11 5.12
CA SER A 46 0.72 -2.64 5.08
C SER A 46 0.77 -2.11 3.65
N SER A 47 1.37 -2.88 2.73
CA SER A 47 1.45 -2.52 1.31
C SER A 47 0.11 -2.69 0.59
N LYS A 48 -0.70 -3.71 0.93
CA LYS A 48 -2.07 -3.92 0.43
C LYS A 48 -2.91 -2.65 0.68
N TYR A 49 -3.01 -2.19 1.92
CA TYR A 49 -3.85 -1.02 2.22
C TYR A 49 -3.26 0.32 1.79
N CYS A 50 -1.93 0.49 1.84
CA CYS A 50 -1.30 1.67 1.26
C CYS A 50 -1.64 1.83 -0.23
N HIS A 51 -1.60 0.72 -0.97
CA HIS A 51 -1.95 0.67 -2.38
C HIS A 51 -3.45 0.84 -2.64
N MET A 52 -4.32 0.18 -1.86
CA MET A 52 -5.77 0.36 -1.95
C MET A 52 -6.23 1.78 -1.60
N PHE A 53 -5.52 2.48 -0.70
CA PHE A 53 -5.82 3.86 -0.27
C PHE A 53 -5.19 4.95 -1.17
N VAL A 54 -4.11 4.66 -1.92
CA VAL A 54 -3.65 5.56 -3.00
C VAL A 54 -4.54 5.44 -4.23
N ASN A 55 -5.06 4.22 -4.45
CA ASN A 55 -6.36 4.00 -5.08
C ASN A 55 -7.51 4.55 -4.21
N ILE A 56 -8.76 4.54 -4.70
CA ILE A 56 -9.89 5.34 -4.15
C ILE A 56 -9.63 6.86 -4.25
N HIS A 57 -8.58 7.37 -3.59
CA HIS A 57 -8.12 8.76 -3.56
C HIS A 57 -9.14 9.72 -2.89
N PRO A 58 -9.52 9.47 -1.61
CA PRO A 58 -10.71 10.07 -1.00
C PRO A 58 -10.57 11.56 -0.64
N PHE A 59 -9.35 12.09 -0.52
CA PHE A 59 -9.12 13.49 -0.10
C PHE A 59 -8.68 14.39 -1.26
N LEU A 60 -8.91 15.70 -1.13
CA LEU A 60 -8.46 16.70 -2.12
C LEU A 60 -6.93 16.85 -2.16
N ASP A 61 -6.30 16.76 -1.00
CA ASP A 61 -4.85 16.69 -0.78
C ASP A 61 -4.61 15.79 0.46
N GLY A 62 -3.39 15.33 0.66
CA GLY A 62 -3.00 14.53 1.81
C GLY A 62 -2.98 13.03 1.55
N ASN A 63 -3.57 12.54 0.46
CA ASN A 63 -3.65 11.10 0.16
C ASN A 63 -2.28 10.41 0.32
N GLY A 64 -1.23 10.91 -0.34
CA GLY A 64 0.12 10.33 -0.23
C GLY A 64 0.77 10.41 1.16
N ARG A 65 0.36 11.35 2.02
CA ARG A 65 0.78 11.39 3.43
C ARG A 65 0.04 10.32 4.23
N THR A 66 -1.28 10.22 4.05
CA THR A 66 -2.12 9.20 4.71
C THR A 66 -1.74 7.78 4.29
N CYS A 67 -1.43 7.54 3.00
CA CYS A 67 -0.91 6.26 2.48
C CYS A 67 0.27 5.76 3.32
N ARG A 68 1.29 6.62 3.49
CA ARG A 68 2.48 6.30 4.27
C ARG A 68 2.17 6.13 5.75
N LEU A 69 1.31 6.96 6.33
CA LEU A 69 0.89 6.79 7.73
C LEU A 69 0.18 5.45 7.96
N ILE A 70 -0.69 5.01 7.05
CA ILE A 70 -1.33 3.68 7.10
C ILE A 70 -0.26 2.58 7.07
N LEU A 71 0.66 2.66 6.10
CA LEU A 71 1.75 1.70 5.93
C LEU A 71 2.62 1.60 7.19
N SER A 72 3.15 2.72 7.67
CA SER A 72 4.01 2.78 8.85
C SER A 72 3.26 2.37 10.13
N SER A 73 1.95 2.65 10.25
CA SER A 73 1.15 2.26 11.43
C SER A 73 0.94 0.75 11.50
N ILE A 74 0.66 0.09 10.38
CA ILE A 74 0.50 -1.38 10.32
C ILE A 74 1.84 -2.08 10.59
N LEU A 75 2.94 -1.58 10.01
CA LEU A 75 4.29 -2.09 10.28
C LEU A 75 4.72 -1.90 11.73
N LEU A 76 4.39 -0.76 12.35
CA LEU A 76 4.69 -0.51 13.76
C LEU A 76 3.88 -1.44 14.66
N LYS A 77 2.57 -1.61 14.39
CA LYS A 77 1.67 -2.41 15.24
C LYS A 77 1.94 -3.91 15.16
N TYR A 78 2.25 -4.44 13.97
CA TYR A 78 2.35 -5.89 13.75
C TYR A 78 3.75 -6.38 13.35
N GLY A 79 4.60 -5.52 12.80
CA GLY A 79 5.98 -5.86 12.41
C GLY A 79 7.06 -5.29 13.32
N GLY A 80 6.71 -4.50 14.34
CA GLY A 80 7.64 -3.84 15.26
C GLY A 80 8.62 -2.84 14.60
N SER A 81 8.41 -2.49 13.32
CA SER A 81 9.35 -1.70 12.53
C SER A 81 8.73 -0.37 12.14
N LEU A 82 9.34 0.74 12.58
CA LEU A 82 9.00 2.06 12.09
C LEU A 82 9.77 2.33 10.79
N VAL A 83 9.03 2.58 9.71
CA VAL A 83 9.58 2.71 8.35
C VAL A 83 9.14 4.02 7.73
N SER A 84 10.12 4.81 7.30
CA SER A 84 9.96 5.92 6.36
C SER A 84 10.28 5.45 4.95
N ILE A 85 9.36 5.72 4.02
CA ILE A 85 9.51 5.47 2.58
C ILE A 85 9.07 6.70 1.78
N GLY A 86 9.64 6.90 0.60
CA GLY A 86 9.20 7.92 -0.35
C GLY A 86 9.28 9.36 0.15
N GLU A 87 10.23 9.68 1.04
CA GLU A 87 10.34 11.00 1.66
C GLU A 87 10.96 12.02 0.69
N GLN A 88 12.15 11.71 0.17
CA GLN A 88 12.98 12.65 -0.61
C GLN A 88 13.88 11.93 -1.62
N GLY A 89 14.38 12.68 -2.62
CA GLY A 89 15.33 12.18 -3.62
C GLY A 89 14.84 10.94 -4.40
N GLU A 90 15.78 10.07 -4.76
CA GLU A 90 15.53 8.82 -5.51
C GLU A 90 14.51 7.90 -4.83
N ASP A 91 14.49 7.85 -3.49
CA ASP A 91 13.51 7.09 -2.70
C ASP A 91 12.07 7.56 -2.96
N ARG A 92 11.86 8.88 -3.02
CA ARG A 92 10.58 9.47 -3.41
C ARG A 92 10.20 9.15 -4.84
N GLU A 93 11.14 9.22 -5.77
CA GLU A 93 10.89 8.94 -7.18
C GLU A 93 10.53 7.46 -7.39
N GLN A 94 11.27 6.54 -6.76
CA GLN A 94 10.97 5.11 -6.76
C GLN A 94 9.60 4.81 -6.16
N TYR A 95 9.28 5.36 -4.98
CA TYR A 95 7.95 5.19 -4.36
C TYR A 95 6.82 5.65 -5.30
N LEU A 96 6.95 6.82 -5.93
CA LEU A 96 5.95 7.36 -6.84
C LEU A 96 5.82 6.53 -8.12
N GLN A 97 6.94 6.01 -8.65
CA GLN A 97 6.92 5.13 -9.82
C GLN A 97 6.22 3.81 -9.52
N ILE A 98 6.51 3.18 -8.38
CA ILE A 98 5.86 1.93 -7.92
C ILE A 98 4.34 2.13 -7.80
N ALA A 99 3.91 3.20 -7.10
CA ALA A 99 2.50 3.50 -6.94
C ALA A 99 1.80 3.79 -8.29
N SER A 100 2.50 4.46 -9.22
CA SER A 100 1.99 4.73 -10.57
C SER A 100 1.87 3.46 -11.42
N ASN A 101 2.87 2.57 -11.37
CA ASN A 101 2.89 1.29 -12.08
C ASN A 101 1.72 0.40 -11.63
N ALA A 102 1.56 0.23 -10.32
CA ALA A 102 0.51 -0.60 -9.74
C ALA A 102 -0.89 -0.04 -10.05
N SER A 103 -1.08 1.28 -9.98
CA SER A 103 -2.34 1.94 -10.35
C SER A 103 -2.67 1.78 -11.85
N PHE A 104 -1.65 1.80 -12.72
CA PHE A 104 -1.83 1.59 -14.16
C PHE A 104 -2.15 0.12 -14.49
N ALA A 105 -1.51 -0.83 -13.81
CA ALA A 105 -1.80 -2.25 -13.97
C ALA A 105 -3.25 -2.60 -13.61
N GLU A 106 -3.78 -2.04 -12.51
CA GLU A 106 -5.19 -2.19 -12.13
C GLU A 106 -6.16 -1.55 -13.13
N GLY A 107 -5.81 -0.38 -13.67
CA GLY A 107 -6.66 0.32 -14.64
C GLY A 107 -6.87 -0.43 -15.95
N ASN A 108 -5.98 -1.38 -16.29
CA ASN A 108 -6.01 -2.17 -17.52
C ASN A 108 -6.46 -3.63 -17.32
N GLN A 109 -6.87 -4.02 -16.11
CA GLN A 109 -7.56 -5.31 -15.94
C GLN A 109 -8.99 -5.16 -16.46
N GLU A 110 -9.32 -5.93 -17.51
CA GLU A 110 -10.71 -6.23 -17.87
C GLU A 110 -11.42 -6.85 -16.66
N ASP A 111 -12.73 -6.66 -16.54
CA ASP A 111 -13.49 -6.99 -15.32
C ASP A 111 -13.35 -8.49 -14.97
N MET A 112 -12.47 -8.80 -14.00
CA MET A 112 -12.17 -10.14 -13.49
C MET A 112 -13.27 -10.68 -12.56
N ASP A 113 -14.53 -10.40 -12.89
CA ASP A 113 -15.70 -10.82 -12.11
C ASP A 113 -15.82 -12.36 -12.14
N GLY A 114 -15.93 -12.95 -10.95
CA GLY A 114 -16.03 -14.40 -10.77
C GLY A 114 -14.70 -15.13 -10.56
N ILE A 115 -13.54 -14.47 -10.66
CA ILE A 115 -12.25 -15.07 -10.24
C ILE A 115 -12.08 -14.90 -8.71
N PRO A 116 -11.77 -15.97 -7.94
CA PRO A 116 -11.44 -15.87 -6.51
C PRO A 116 -10.22 -14.97 -6.25
N ASP A 117 -10.24 -14.17 -5.17
CA ASP A 117 -9.22 -13.16 -4.88
C ASP A 117 -7.80 -13.71 -4.71
N GLU A 118 -7.67 -14.99 -4.33
CA GLU A 118 -6.39 -15.70 -4.26
C GLU A 118 -5.65 -15.77 -5.62
N TYR A 119 -6.40 -15.82 -6.73
CA TYR A 119 -5.87 -15.88 -8.09
C TYR A 119 -5.72 -14.51 -8.75
N LYS A 120 -6.29 -13.44 -8.15
CA LYS A 120 -6.14 -12.08 -8.69
C LYS A 120 -4.70 -11.58 -8.52
N GLN A 121 -4.22 -10.83 -9.51
CA GLN A 121 -2.87 -10.28 -9.48
C GLN A 121 -2.73 -9.25 -8.34
N LYS A 122 -1.87 -9.56 -7.36
CA LYS A 122 -1.56 -8.67 -6.23
C LYS A 122 -0.62 -7.54 -6.67
N HIS A 123 -1.17 -6.40 -7.08
CA HIS A 123 -0.42 -5.25 -7.60
C HIS A 123 0.47 -4.55 -6.56
N TYR A 124 0.23 -4.76 -5.26
CA TYR A 124 1.04 -4.22 -4.17
C TYR A 124 2.40 -4.95 -3.93
N LYS A 125 2.72 -6.01 -4.68
CA LYS A 125 3.95 -6.81 -4.50
C LYS A 125 5.25 -6.01 -4.64
N GLU A 126 5.30 -5.07 -5.57
CA GLU A 126 6.48 -4.21 -5.77
C GLU A 126 6.66 -3.25 -4.58
N LEU A 127 5.56 -2.68 -4.08
CA LEU A 127 5.55 -1.84 -2.88
C LEU A 127 5.95 -2.64 -1.62
N ALA A 128 5.51 -3.89 -1.48
CA ALA A 128 5.93 -4.77 -0.38
C ALA A 128 7.44 -5.06 -0.43
N SER A 129 8.01 -5.30 -1.62
CA SER A 129 9.44 -5.53 -1.80
C SER A 129 10.29 -4.28 -1.51
N PHE A 130 9.77 -3.10 -1.82
CA PHE A 130 10.37 -1.81 -1.46
C PHE A 130 10.31 -1.56 0.05
N THR A 131 9.14 -1.76 0.66
CA THR A 131 8.89 -1.65 2.10
C THR A 131 9.77 -2.60 2.91
N LEU A 132 9.95 -3.85 2.48
CA LEU A 132 10.83 -4.83 3.12
C LEU A 132 12.29 -4.37 3.18
N ARG A 133 12.80 -3.75 2.10
CA ARG A 133 14.16 -3.17 2.09
C ARG A 133 14.29 -2.07 3.13
N HIS A 134 13.33 -1.15 3.18
CA HIS A 134 13.35 -0.04 4.15
C HIS A 134 13.21 -0.53 5.60
N ALA A 135 12.35 -1.53 5.86
CA ALA A 135 12.25 -2.18 7.17
C ALA A 135 13.59 -2.81 7.60
N ARG A 136 14.19 -3.63 6.72
CA ARG A 136 15.50 -4.26 6.94
C ARG A 136 16.59 -3.22 7.22
N ASP A 137 16.65 -2.15 6.44
CA ASP A 137 17.71 -1.14 6.56
C ASP A 137 17.46 -0.18 7.74
N SER A 138 16.21 0.02 8.16
CA SER A 138 15.86 0.61 9.46
C SER A 138 16.37 -0.24 10.62
N MET A 139 16.04 -1.54 10.64
CA MET A 139 16.49 -2.48 11.67
C MET A 139 18.01 -2.63 11.73
N ARG A 140 18.72 -2.62 10.59
CA ARG A 140 20.19 -2.61 10.56
C ARG A 140 20.78 -1.40 11.27
N ARG A 141 20.30 -0.18 10.95
CA ARG A 141 20.76 1.05 11.62
C ARG A 141 20.51 1.00 13.14
N ILE A 142 19.38 0.46 13.57
CA ILE A 142 19.07 0.24 15.00
C ILE A 142 20.07 -0.76 15.63
N CYS A 143 20.32 -1.90 14.98
CA CYS A 143 21.29 -2.88 15.46
C CYS A 143 22.72 -2.33 15.52
N ASP A 144 23.11 -1.45 14.61
CA ASP A 144 24.46 -0.87 14.59
C ASP A 144 24.61 0.25 15.64
N LEU A 145 23.56 1.03 15.91
CA LEU A 145 23.49 1.94 17.06
C LEU A 145 23.69 1.20 18.39
N PHE A 146 23.11 0.01 18.56
CA PHE A 146 23.31 -0.80 19.77
C PHE A 146 24.71 -1.44 19.90
N LYS A 147 25.51 -1.50 18.82
CA LYS A 147 26.88 -2.04 18.84
C LYS A 147 27.96 -0.98 18.99
N GLY A 148 27.65 0.29 18.72
CA GLY A 148 28.58 1.41 18.79
C GLY A 148 28.55 2.18 20.12
N GLY A 149 28.06 1.55 21.19
CA GLY A 149 27.78 2.18 22.49
C GLY A 149 28.77 1.86 23.62
N ASP A 150 29.94 1.30 23.28
CA ASP A 150 31.06 1.00 24.21
C ASP A 150 32.15 2.09 24.16
#